data_AF-X1H075-F1
#
_entry.id   AF-X1H075-F1
#
_cell.length_a   1.000
_cell.length_b   1.000
_cell.length_c   1.000
_cell.angle_alpha   90.00
_cell.angle_beta   90.00
_cell.angle_gamma   90.00
#
_symmetry.space_group_name_H-M   'P 1'
#
loop_
_entity.id
_entity.type
_entity.pdbx_description
1 polymer ?
#
loop_
_entity_poly.entity_id
_entity_poly.type
_entity_poly.pdbx_seq_one_letter_code
_entity_poly.pdbx_strand_id
1 'polypeptide(L)'
;ASGLSEATISRRVGIARQMFRRAIKWRLIAENPFADVKAGSQVNKARMFFVSRETALKVLDACPDAQWRLIFALSRFGGLRCPSEHLALKWGDVDWARGRILVRSCKTEHHQGGDSRWIPLFPELLPHLRQVFEAAEPGTEHVITRYRDQKQNLRTMFMRIIAKAGFKPWPKLFQNLRSTRETELAERWPVHVVCAWIGNSRAVAQQHYLQVLDSHFKQAAIGAPEAVQNPVQQTAARACMETHPVTEPANFQAMQVLATQCDTSLGAT
;
A
#
# COMPACT_ATOMS: atom_id res chain seq x y z
N ALA A 1 33.91 20.21 -16.79
CA ALA A 1 33.01 19.54 -15.84
C ALA A 1 32.71 18.15 -16.38
N SER A 2 33.14 17.09 -15.69
CA SER A 2 32.81 15.71 -16.05
C SER A 2 31.29 15.56 -16.10
N GLY A 3 30.74 14.93 -17.15
CA GLY A 3 29.31 14.89 -17.52
C GLY A 3 28.36 14.20 -16.52
N LEU A 4 28.47 14.52 -15.23
CA LEU A 4 27.63 14.05 -14.14
C LEU A 4 26.41 14.94 -13.99
N SER A 5 25.26 14.34 -13.73
CA SER A 5 24.05 15.09 -13.40
C SER A 5 24.20 15.87 -12.09
N GLU A 6 23.50 16.99 -11.96
CA GLU A 6 23.47 17.81 -10.73
C GLU A 6 23.11 16.99 -9.48
N ALA A 7 22.12 16.10 -9.61
CA ALA A 7 21.72 15.20 -8.52
C ALA A 7 22.85 14.25 -8.09
N THR A 8 23.69 13.80 -9.04
CA THR A 8 24.86 12.97 -8.75
C THR A 8 25.92 13.77 -8.01
N ILE A 9 26.19 15.01 -8.43
CA ILE A 9 27.14 15.92 -7.77
C ILE A 9 26.67 16.20 -6.34
N SER A 10 25.41 16.61 -6.17
CA SER A 10 24.79 16.86 -4.87
C SER A 10 24.89 15.66 -3.94
N ARG A 11 24.61 14.45 -4.45
CA ARG A 11 24.75 13.21 -3.68
C ARG A 11 26.18 12.96 -3.23
N ARG A 12 27.16 13.15 -4.12
CA ARG A 12 28.59 12.98 -3.79
C ARG A 12 29.06 13.97 -2.72
N VAL A 13 28.65 15.24 -2.83
CA VAL A 13 28.91 16.25 -1.79
C VAL A 13 28.30 15.82 -0.45
N GLY A 14 27.07 15.31 -0.45
CA GLY A 14 26.42 14.79 0.74
C GLY A 14 27.18 13.61 1.38
N ILE A 15 27.65 12.66 0.58
CA ILE A 15 28.45 11.51 1.03
C ILE A 15 29.79 11.99 1.62
N ALA A 16 30.50 12.88 0.91
CA ALA A 16 31.76 13.43 1.40
C ALA A 16 31.59 14.11 2.75
N ARG A 17 30.57 14.97 2.90
CA ARG A 17 30.23 15.60 4.18
C ARG A 17 30.02 14.59 5.30
N GLN A 18 29.27 13.51 5.05
CA GLN A 18 29.01 12.47 6.06
C GLN A 18 30.30 11.75 6.46
N MET A 19 31.13 11.38 5.48
CA MET A 19 32.41 10.72 5.72
C MET A 19 33.34 11.59 6.57
N PHE A 20 33.53 12.86 6.20
CA PHE A 20 34.40 13.78 6.94
C PHE A 20 33.81 14.19 8.30
N ARG A 21 32.49 14.25 8.47
CA ARG A 21 31.86 14.37 9.80
C ARG A 21 32.20 13.18 10.70
N ARG A 22 32.26 11.96 10.15
CA ARG A 22 32.68 10.78 10.90
C ARG A 22 34.16 10.84 11.28
N ALA A 23 35.02 11.32 10.39
CA ALA A 23 36.44 11.54 10.67
C ALA A 23 36.67 12.57 11.80
N ILE A 24 35.91 13.67 11.84
CA ILE A 24 35.91 14.61 12.99
C ILE A 24 35.46 13.89 14.27
N LYS A 25 34.37 13.12 14.21
CA LYS A 25 33.87 12.38 15.40
C LYS A 25 34.89 11.37 15.93
N TRP A 26 35.75 10.84 15.07
CA TRP A 26 36.88 9.99 15.42
C TRP A 26 38.17 10.74 15.74
N ARG A 27 38.14 12.08 15.73
CA ARG A 27 39.28 12.97 15.98
C ARG A 27 40.47 12.72 15.05
N LEU A 28 40.21 12.23 13.83
CA LEU A 28 41.24 12.03 12.81
C LEU A 28 41.63 13.34 12.11
N ILE A 29 40.71 14.31 12.10
CA ILE A 29 40.88 15.64 11.50
C ILE A 29 40.15 16.68 12.37
N ALA A 30 40.57 17.95 12.28
CA ALA A 30 39.96 19.04 13.04
C ALA A 30 38.67 19.59 12.39
N GLU A 31 38.60 19.57 11.06
CA GLU A 31 37.52 20.22 10.31
C GLU A 31 37.09 19.42 9.07
N ASN A 32 35.94 19.77 8.51
CA ASN A 32 35.37 19.07 7.37
C ASN A 32 35.58 19.91 6.10
N PRO A 33 36.41 19.46 5.14
CA PRO A 33 36.72 20.23 3.94
C PRO A 33 35.51 20.43 3.00
N PHE A 34 34.41 19.70 3.24
CA PHE A 34 33.17 19.82 2.48
C PHE A 34 32.05 20.54 3.26
N ALA A 35 32.33 21.14 4.42
CA ALA A 35 31.33 21.80 5.25
C ALA A 35 30.50 22.80 4.43
N ASP A 36 31.18 23.72 3.72
CA ASP A 36 30.54 24.84 3.04
C ASP A 36 30.22 24.59 1.56
N VAL A 37 30.58 23.42 1.02
CA VAL A 37 30.34 23.08 -0.38
C VAL A 37 28.84 22.90 -0.62
N LYS A 38 28.16 23.88 -1.22
CA LYS A 38 26.71 23.80 -1.46
C LYS A 38 26.35 22.59 -2.32
N ALA A 39 25.44 21.75 -1.81
CA ALA A 39 24.88 20.63 -2.56
C ALA A 39 23.64 21.11 -3.32
N GLY A 40 23.56 20.84 -4.62
CA GLY A 40 22.40 21.15 -5.45
C GLY A 40 21.18 20.27 -5.16
N SER A 41 20.13 20.38 -5.97
CA SER A 41 18.93 19.55 -5.78
C SER A 41 19.17 18.10 -6.20
N GLN A 42 18.68 17.15 -5.39
CA GLN A 42 18.59 15.74 -5.80
C GLN A 42 17.25 15.40 -6.47
N VAL A 43 16.31 16.34 -6.46
CA VAL A 43 14.98 16.20 -7.06
C VAL A 43 15.00 16.78 -8.46
N ASN A 44 14.70 15.95 -9.44
CA ASN A 44 14.50 16.37 -10.83
C ASN A 44 13.03 16.13 -11.23
N LYS A 45 12.26 17.22 -11.28
CA LYS A 45 10.83 17.22 -11.63
C LYS A 45 10.59 16.88 -13.10
N ALA A 46 11.53 17.17 -14.00
CA ALA A 46 11.44 16.84 -15.42
C ALA A 46 11.40 15.32 -15.69
N ARG A 47 11.73 14.51 -14.69
CA ARG A 47 11.68 13.04 -14.74
C ARG A 47 10.40 12.44 -14.13
N MET A 48 9.45 13.28 -13.73
CA MET A 48 8.14 12.85 -13.28
C MET A 48 7.29 12.52 -14.51
N PHE A 49 6.47 11.48 -14.39
CA PHE A 49 5.61 11.02 -15.46
C PHE A 49 4.35 10.42 -14.84
N PHE A 50 3.19 10.87 -15.28
CA PHE A 50 1.90 10.35 -14.82
C PHE A 50 1.43 9.23 -15.75
N VAL A 51 1.28 8.02 -15.21
CA VAL A 51 0.84 6.85 -15.98
C VAL A 51 -0.68 6.74 -15.89
N SER A 52 -1.39 7.36 -16.84
CA SER A 52 -2.86 7.36 -16.85
C SER A 52 -3.43 5.93 -16.81
N ARG A 53 -4.70 5.81 -16.39
CA ARG A 53 -5.38 4.50 -16.38
C ARG A 53 -5.42 3.87 -17.77
N GLU A 54 -5.64 4.66 -18.81
CA GLU A 54 -5.61 4.19 -20.20
C GLU A 54 -4.24 3.61 -20.59
N THR A 55 -3.15 4.34 -20.29
CA THR A 55 -1.79 3.84 -20.51
C THR A 55 -1.53 2.57 -19.71
N ALA A 56 -2.00 2.52 -18.46
CA ALA A 56 -1.82 1.35 -17.59
C ALA A 56 -2.51 0.10 -18.15
N LEU A 57 -3.72 0.23 -18.71
CA LEU A 57 -4.45 -0.88 -19.33
C LEU A 57 -3.71 -1.40 -20.58
N LYS A 58 -3.30 -0.51 -21.49
CA LYS A 58 -2.50 -0.90 -22.67
C LYS A 58 -1.20 -1.63 -22.30
N VAL A 59 -0.56 -1.21 -21.19
CA VAL A 59 0.66 -1.86 -20.68
C VAL A 59 0.35 -3.23 -20.05
N LEU A 60 -0.76 -3.38 -19.34
CA LEU A 60 -1.23 -4.67 -18.83
C LEU A 60 -1.48 -5.68 -19.95
N ASP A 61 -2.10 -5.23 -21.05
CA ASP A 61 -2.38 -6.08 -22.22
C ASP A 61 -1.10 -6.53 -22.92
N ALA A 62 -0.06 -5.69 -22.91
CA ALA A 62 1.24 -6.01 -23.50
C ALA A 62 2.13 -6.93 -22.64
N CYS A 63 1.79 -7.14 -21.36
CA CYS A 63 2.58 -7.97 -20.45
C CYS A 63 2.68 -9.43 -20.93
N PRO A 64 3.84 -10.09 -20.75
CA PRO A 64 4.09 -11.42 -21.29
C PRO A 64 3.29 -12.54 -20.61
N ASP A 65 2.90 -12.37 -19.34
CA ASP A 65 2.22 -13.38 -18.53
C ASP A 65 1.54 -12.77 -17.30
N ALA A 66 0.81 -13.61 -16.57
CA ALA A 66 0.04 -13.23 -15.38
C ALA A 66 0.91 -12.67 -14.24
N GLN A 67 2.10 -13.24 -13.99
CA GLN A 67 2.98 -12.73 -12.93
C GLN A 67 3.56 -11.36 -13.29
N TRP A 68 3.89 -11.10 -14.55
CA TRP A 68 4.28 -9.75 -14.99
C TRP A 68 3.14 -8.75 -14.90
N ARG A 69 1.92 -9.14 -15.30
CA ARG A 69 0.71 -8.32 -15.10
C ARG A 69 0.55 -7.95 -13.64
N LEU A 70 0.72 -8.92 -12.74
CA LEU A 70 0.66 -8.68 -11.30
C LEU A 70 1.80 -7.79 -10.78
N ILE A 71 3.04 -7.96 -11.25
CA ILE A 71 4.16 -7.08 -10.89
C ILE A 71 3.84 -5.62 -11.27
N PHE A 72 3.34 -5.41 -12.48
CA PHE A 72 2.93 -4.08 -12.92
C PHE A 72 1.78 -3.53 -12.06
N ALA A 73 0.74 -4.33 -11.81
CA ALA A 73 -0.42 -3.93 -11.03
C ALA A 73 -0.06 -3.58 -9.57
N LEU A 74 0.77 -4.39 -8.91
CA LEU A 74 1.25 -4.13 -7.55
C LEU A 74 2.00 -2.79 -7.46
N SER A 75 2.82 -2.44 -8.46
CA SER A 75 3.48 -1.14 -8.54
C SER A 75 2.50 0.00 -8.83
N ARG A 76 1.62 -0.16 -9.82
CA ARG A 76 0.76 0.90 -10.36
C ARG A 76 -0.49 1.18 -9.53
N PHE A 77 -1.10 0.16 -8.95
CA PHE A 77 -2.35 0.29 -8.18
C PHE A 77 -2.14 -0.02 -6.70
N GLY A 78 -1.19 -0.89 -6.36
CA GLY A 78 -0.78 -1.13 -4.97
C GLY A 78 0.23 -0.10 -4.45
N GLY A 79 0.93 0.59 -5.35
CA GLY A 79 2.00 1.51 -4.98
C GLY A 79 3.22 0.81 -4.39
N LEU A 80 3.44 -0.49 -4.60
CA LEU A 80 4.58 -1.21 -4.04
C LEU A 80 5.92 -0.80 -4.69
N ARG A 81 7.02 -0.95 -3.94
CA ARG A 81 8.38 -0.81 -4.45
C ARG A 81 8.82 -2.08 -5.18
N CYS A 82 9.32 -1.91 -6.38
CA CYS A 82 9.86 -2.99 -7.20
C CYS A 82 11.39 -3.01 -7.13
N PRO A 83 12.05 -4.18 -7.04
CA PRO A 83 11.46 -5.53 -6.91
C PRO A 83 11.20 -5.97 -5.46
N SER A 84 11.85 -5.34 -4.47
CA SER A 84 11.99 -5.89 -3.12
C SER A 84 10.67 -6.26 -2.44
N GLU A 85 9.65 -5.38 -2.51
CA GLU A 85 8.36 -5.64 -1.86
C GLU A 85 7.53 -6.68 -2.63
N HIS A 86 7.72 -6.77 -3.95
CA HIS A 86 7.02 -7.73 -4.79
C HIS A 86 7.53 -9.16 -4.54
N LEU A 87 8.85 -9.31 -4.45
CA LEU A 87 9.47 -10.61 -4.23
C LEU A 87 9.37 -11.06 -2.76
N ALA A 88 9.15 -10.16 -1.81
CA ALA A 88 8.90 -10.51 -0.42
C ALA A 88 7.45 -10.95 -0.15
N LEU A 89 6.50 -10.63 -1.03
CA LEU A 89 5.07 -10.86 -0.79
C LEU A 89 4.70 -12.35 -0.86
N LYS A 90 4.02 -12.83 0.18
CA LYS A 90 3.51 -14.20 0.31
C LYS A 90 1.99 -14.22 0.27
N TRP A 91 1.40 -15.37 -0.08
CA TRP A 91 -0.05 -15.52 -0.06
C TRP A 91 -0.64 -15.35 1.34
N GLY A 92 0.09 -15.77 2.38
CA GLY A 92 -0.30 -15.53 3.77
C GLY A 92 -0.30 -14.06 4.20
N ASP A 93 0.30 -13.16 3.42
CA ASP A 93 0.25 -11.71 3.68
C ASP A 93 -1.04 -11.07 3.10
N VAL A 94 -1.84 -11.81 2.33
CA VAL A 94 -3.11 -11.32 1.75
C VAL A 94 -4.29 -11.73 2.62
N ASP A 95 -4.87 -10.76 3.33
CA ASP A 95 -6.08 -10.93 4.13
C ASP A 95 -7.31 -10.64 3.27
N TRP A 96 -7.85 -11.70 2.65
CA TRP A 96 -9.03 -11.62 1.79
C TRP A 96 -10.30 -11.22 2.55
N ALA A 97 -10.43 -11.67 3.81
CA ALA A 97 -11.62 -11.41 4.62
C ALA A 97 -11.71 -9.94 5.02
N ARG A 98 -10.58 -9.33 5.39
CA ARG A 98 -10.52 -7.91 5.76
C ARG A 98 -10.20 -6.99 4.59
N GLY A 99 -9.91 -7.55 3.42
CA GLY A 99 -9.55 -6.79 2.22
C GLY A 99 -8.25 -5.99 2.39
N ARG A 100 -7.18 -6.62 2.90
CA ARG A 100 -5.88 -5.96 3.15
C ARG A 100 -4.71 -6.82 2.69
N ILE A 101 -3.58 -6.17 2.43
CA ILE A 101 -2.30 -6.81 2.12
C ILE A 101 -1.24 -6.29 3.08
N LEU A 102 -0.50 -7.19 3.72
CA LEU A 102 0.68 -6.84 4.51
C LEU A 102 1.90 -6.73 3.60
N VAL A 103 2.43 -5.53 3.43
CA VAL A 103 3.62 -5.29 2.62
C VAL A 103 4.82 -5.12 3.54
N ARG A 104 5.78 -6.04 3.45
CA ARG A 104 7.06 -5.96 4.14
C ARG A 104 8.01 -5.02 3.40
N SER A 105 8.76 -4.20 4.14
CA SER A 105 9.66 -3.19 3.60
C SER A 105 11.09 -3.38 4.12
N CYS A 106 11.87 -4.22 3.45
CA CYS A 106 13.30 -4.44 3.79
C CYS A 106 14.13 -3.14 3.81
N LYS A 107 13.73 -2.13 3.01
CA LYS A 107 14.45 -0.85 2.95
C LYS A 107 14.27 0.01 4.19
N THR A 108 13.14 -0.10 4.87
CA THR A 108 12.78 0.72 6.04
C THR A 108 12.75 -0.08 7.33
N GLU A 109 13.12 -1.37 7.28
CA GLU A 109 13.22 -2.27 8.43
C GLU A 109 14.13 -1.73 9.54
N HIS A 110 15.17 -0.96 9.19
CA HIS A 110 16.05 -0.31 10.17
C HIS A 110 15.42 0.90 10.88
N HIS A 111 14.21 1.32 10.50
CA HIS A 111 13.44 2.35 11.18
C HIS A 111 12.35 1.70 12.05
N GLN A 112 12.19 2.17 13.28
CA GLN A 112 11.17 1.66 14.20
C GLN A 112 9.77 1.77 13.58
N GLY A 113 9.07 0.64 13.43
CA GLY A 113 7.75 0.55 12.78
C GLY A 113 7.77 0.72 11.25
N GLY A 114 8.95 0.64 10.62
CA GLY A 114 9.12 0.73 9.16
C GLY A 114 9.35 -0.61 8.47
N ASP A 115 9.27 -1.72 9.20
CA ASP A 115 9.47 -3.09 8.74
C ASP A 115 8.34 -3.59 7.84
N SER A 116 7.11 -3.12 8.07
CA SER A 116 5.94 -3.53 7.32
C SER A 116 4.83 -2.48 7.36
N ARG A 117 3.84 -2.61 6.46
CA ARG A 117 2.65 -1.77 6.43
C ARG A 117 1.45 -2.52 5.87
N TRP A 118 0.27 -2.18 6.37
CA TRP A 118 -0.98 -2.63 5.76
C TRP A 118 -1.41 -1.68 4.65
N ILE A 119 -1.79 -2.25 3.51
CA ILE A 119 -2.47 -1.53 2.43
C ILE A 119 -3.86 -2.15 2.20
N PRO A 120 -4.83 -1.37 1.69
CA PRO A 120 -6.06 -1.95 1.19
C PRO A 120 -5.78 -2.92 0.04
N LEU A 121 -6.52 -4.02 -0.01
CA LEU A 121 -6.63 -4.86 -1.20
C LEU A 121 -7.44 -4.07 -2.24
N PHE A 122 -6.75 -3.17 -2.94
CA PHE A 122 -7.38 -2.30 -3.92
C PHE A 122 -8.10 -3.11 -5.00
N PRO A 123 -9.31 -2.72 -5.43
CA PRO A 123 -10.09 -3.48 -6.41
C PRO A 123 -9.33 -3.77 -7.71
N GLU A 124 -8.47 -2.86 -8.14
CA GLU A 124 -7.65 -3.02 -9.34
C GLU A 124 -6.61 -4.15 -9.23
N LEU A 125 -6.27 -4.61 -8.02
CA LEU A 125 -5.34 -5.72 -7.79
C LEU A 125 -6.02 -7.08 -7.82
N LEU A 126 -7.30 -7.15 -7.43
CA LEU A 126 -8.04 -8.40 -7.28
C LEU A 126 -7.97 -9.33 -8.49
N PRO A 127 -8.27 -8.89 -9.73
CA PRO A 127 -8.27 -9.81 -10.87
C PRO A 127 -6.88 -10.39 -11.15
N HIS A 128 -5.82 -9.62 -10.92
CA HIS A 128 -4.45 -10.06 -11.13
C HIS A 128 -3.96 -10.99 -10.02
N LEU A 129 -4.32 -10.72 -8.76
CA LEU A 129 -4.01 -11.59 -7.64
C LEU A 129 -4.73 -12.94 -7.77
N ARG A 130 -6.02 -12.93 -8.11
CA ARG A 130 -6.80 -14.17 -8.33
C ARG A 130 -6.22 -15.01 -9.46
N GLN A 131 -5.92 -14.40 -10.61
CA GLN A 131 -5.34 -15.13 -11.74
C GLN A 131 -4.03 -15.83 -11.37
N VAL A 132 -3.15 -15.17 -10.60
CA VAL A 132 -1.87 -15.77 -10.18
C VAL A 132 -2.07 -16.79 -9.07
N PHE A 133 -3.06 -16.60 -8.18
CA PHE A 133 -3.41 -17.55 -7.12
C PHE A 133 -3.97 -18.85 -7.68
N GLU A 134 -4.92 -18.76 -8.61
CA GLU A 134 -5.57 -19.90 -9.27
C GLU A 134 -4.58 -20.73 -10.10
N ALA A 135 -3.56 -20.07 -10.68
CA ALA A 135 -2.50 -20.73 -11.44
C ALA A 135 -1.34 -21.26 -10.56
N ALA A 136 -1.37 -21.03 -9.24
CA ALA A 136 -0.30 -21.45 -8.35
C ALA A 136 -0.52 -22.90 -7.89
N GLU A 137 0.55 -23.70 -7.88
CA GLU A 137 0.52 -25.05 -7.33
C GLU A 137 0.21 -25.02 -5.83
N PRO A 138 -0.55 -26.00 -5.30
CA PRO A 138 -0.78 -26.12 -3.86
C PRO A 138 0.52 -26.07 -3.06
N GLY A 139 0.53 -25.26 -2.00
CA GLY A 139 1.73 -25.07 -1.16
C GLY A 139 2.72 -24.01 -1.69
N THR A 140 2.48 -23.40 -2.85
CA THR A 140 3.22 -22.21 -3.28
C THR A 140 3.08 -21.11 -2.23
N GLU A 141 4.19 -20.65 -1.65
CA GLU A 141 4.16 -19.64 -0.59
C GLU A 141 4.17 -18.20 -1.14
N HIS A 142 4.99 -17.95 -2.16
CA HIS A 142 5.25 -16.61 -2.68
C HIS A 142 4.30 -16.25 -3.82
N VAL A 143 3.86 -14.99 -3.84
CA VAL A 143 2.98 -14.47 -4.90
C VAL A 143 3.69 -14.41 -6.26
N ILE A 144 4.95 -13.98 -6.26
CA ILE A 144 5.80 -13.97 -7.46
C ILE A 144 6.87 -15.06 -7.31
N THR A 145 6.82 -16.05 -8.20
CA THR A 145 7.73 -17.22 -8.19
C THR A 145 8.72 -17.19 -9.35
N ARG A 146 8.30 -16.77 -10.54
CA ARG A 146 9.10 -16.84 -11.78
C ARG A 146 10.25 -15.83 -11.82
N TYR A 147 10.04 -14.64 -11.24
CA TYR A 147 10.94 -13.48 -11.37
C TYR A 147 11.83 -13.25 -10.14
N ARG A 148 12.14 -14.33 -9.40
CA ARG A 148 12.90 -14.26 -8.14
C ARG A 148 14.42 -14.31 -8.30
N ASP A 149 14.91 -14.76 -9.47
CA ASP A 149 16.35 -14.80 -9.75
C ASP A 149 16.90 -13.38 -9.97
N GLN A 150 17.98 -13.04 -9.25
CA GLN A 150 18.66 -11.74 -9.35
C GLN A 150 19.23 -11.46 -10.74
N LYS A 151 19.46 -12.49 -11.57
CA LYS A 151 19.90 -12.34 -12.96
C LYS A 151 18.80 -11.75 -13.86
N GLN A 152 17.54 -11.81 -13.44
CA GLN A 152 16.42 -11.32 -14.24
C GLN A 152 16.28 -9.81 -14.11
N ASN A 153 16.43 -9.10 -15.23
CA ASN A 153 16.34 -7.64 -15.27
C ASN A 153 14.91 -7.16 -15.56
N LEU A 154 14.13 -6.92 -14.50
CA LEU A 154 12.78 -6.38 -14.61
C LEU A 154 12.72 -5.03 -15.33
N ARG A 155 13.75 -4.18 -15.22
CA ARG A 155 13.78 -2.87 -15.89
C ARG A 155 13.83 -3.04 -17.40
N THR A 156 14.72 -3.89 -17.91
CA THR A 156 14.85 -4.14 -19.34
C THR A 156 13.58 -4.75 -19.91
N MET A 157 12.99 -5.72 -19.21
CA MET A 157 11.73 -6.31 -19.65
C MET A 157 10.60 -5.27 -19.65
N PHE A 158 10.54 -4.40 -18.63
CA PHE A 158 9.51 -3.36 -18.58
C PHE A 158 9.60 -2.41 -19.78
N MET A 159 10.81 -2.00 -20.17
CA MET A 159 11.00 -1.14 -21.35
C MET A 159 10.46 -1.80 -22.62
N ARG A 160 10.66 -3.11 -22.78
CA ARG A 160 10.12 -3.87 -23.92
C ARG A 160 8.60 -3.93 -23.89
N ILE A 161 8.00 -4.14 -22.72
CA ILE A 161 6.54 -4.14 -22.54
C ILE A 161 5.95 -2.76 -22.89
N ILE A 162 6.56 -1.67 -22.41
CA ILE A 162 6.11 -0.30 -22.70
C ILE A 162 6.19 0.00 -24.20
N ALA A 163 7.29 -0.40 -24.85
CA ALA A 163 7.44 -0.26 -26.30
C ALA A 163 6.38 -1.06 -27.06
N LYS A 164 6.13 -2.31 -26.63
CA LYS A 164 5.07 -3.17 -27.21
C LYS A 164 3.67 -2.58 -27.03
N ALA A 165 3.43 -1.86 -25.94
CA ALA A 165 2.19 -1.13 -25.69
C ALA A 165 2.07 0.18 -26.50
N GLY A 166 3.04 0.51 -27.36
CA GLY A 166 3.01 1.69 -28.23
C GLY A 166 3.52 2.97 -27.59
N PHE A 167 4.23 2.89 -26.45
CA PHE A 167 4.73 4.07 -25.74
C PHE A 167 6.26 4.13 -25.72
N LYS A 168 6.80 5.34 -25.59
CA LYS A 168 8.21 5.54 -25.28
C LYS A 168 8.45 5.26 -23.78
N PRO A 169 9.49 4.49 -23.40
CA PRO A 169 9.81 4.28 -21.98
C PRO A 169 10.00 5.59 -21.22
N TRP A 170 9.21 5.81 -20.19
CA TRP A 170 9.32 7.00 -19.35
C TRP A 170 10.51 6.92 -18.38
N PRO A 171 11.02 8.07 -17.89
CA PRO A 171 12.02 8.08 -16.83
C PRO A 171 11.50 7.38 -15.57
N LYS A 172 12.38 6.84 -14.73
CA LYS A 172 12.04 6.30 -13.39
C LYS A 172 10.88 5.26 -13.39
N LEU A 173 10.73 4.50 -14.48
CA LEU A 173 9.76 3.41 -14.70
C LEU A 173 8.84 3.05 -13.52
N PHE A 174 9.29 2.20 -12.59
CA PHE A 174 8.48 1.73 -11.45
C PHE A 174 8.22 2.80 -10.39
N GLN A 175 9.16 3.71 -10.16
CA GLN A 175 8.95 4.81 -9.21
C GLN A 175 7.82 5.72 -9.68
N ASN A 176 7.71 5.96 -11.00
CA ASN A 176 6.62 6.78 -11.54
C ASN A 176 5.27 6.05 -11.47
N LEU A 177 5.21 4.72 -11.60
CA LEU A 177 3.98 3.96 -11.32
C LEU A 177 3.47 4.19 -9.89
N ARG A 178 4.37 4.04 -8.92
CA ARG A 178 4.08 4.30 -7.52
C ARG A 178 3.71 5.76 -7.28
N SER A 179 4.41 6.69 -7.93
CA SER A 179 4.11 8.11 -7.81
C SER A 179 2.73 8.47 -8.33
N THR A 180 2.33 7.88 -9.46
CA THR A 180 0.99 8.05 -10.01
C THR A 180 -0.06 7.55 -9.01
N ARG A 181 0.14 6.36 -8.41
CA ARG A 181 -0.83 5.85 -7.42
C ARG A 181 -0.96 6.75 -6.20
N GLU A 182 0.15 7.26 -5.69
CA GLU A 182 0.15 8.16 -4.54
C GLU A 182 -0.62 9.45 -4.84
N THR A 183 -0.42 10.06 -6.01
CA THR A 183 -1.19 11.24 -6.45
C THR A 183 -2.70 10.94 -6.48
N GLU A 184 -3.11 9.85 -7.13
CA GLU A 184 -4.53 9.45 -7.22
C GLU A 184 -5.18 9.14 -5.86
N LEU A 185 -4.39 8.71 -4.88
CA LEU A 185 -4.88 8.45 -3.52
C LEU A 185 -4.95 9.75 -2.71
N ALA A 186 -3.99 10.66 -2.89
CA ALA A 186 -3.96 11.96 -2.21
C ALA A 186 -5.12 12.88 -2.62
N GLU A 187 -5.66 12.72 -3.82
CA GLU A 187 -6.89 13.39 -4.26
C GLU A 187 -8.14 12.92 -3.50
N ARG A 188 -8.11 11.71 -2.91
CA ARG A 188 -9.29 11.06 -2.32
C ARG A 188 -9.20 10.86 -0.81
N TRP A 189 -7.98 10.84 -0.26
CA TRP A 189 -7.74 10.49 1.13
C TRP A 189 -6.76 11.47 1.78
N PRO A 190 -6.88 11.68 3.12
CA PRO A 190 -5.93 12.51 3.83
C PRO A 190 -4.48 12.03 3.63
N VAL A 191 -3.57 12.97 3.36
CA VAL A 191 -2.17 12.67 2.99
C VAL A 191 -1.47 11.73 3.97
N HIS A 192 -1.79 11.79 5.26
CA HIS A 192 -1.16 10.93 6.27
C HIS A 192 -1.58 9.45 6.14
N VAL A 193 -2.83 9.19 5.72
CA VAL A 193 -3.33 7.84 5.42
C VAL A 193 -2.64 7.31 4.17
N VAL A 194 -2.54 8.14 3.14
CA VAL A 194 -1.83 7.79 1.90
C VAL A 194 -0.36 7.48 2.17
N CYS A 195 0.32 8.32 2.96
CA CYS A 195 1.70 8.10 3.38
C CYS A 195 1.87 6.76 4.12
N ALA A 196 0.91 6.38 4.97
CA ALA A 196 0.94 5.11 5.69
C ALA A 196 0.79 3.91 4.73
N TRP A 197 -0.14 3.97 3.76
CA TRP A 197 -0.32 2.90 2.76
C TRP A 197 0.82 2.82 1.76
N ILE A 198 1.31 3.95 1.30
CA ILE A 198 2.43 3.99 0.35
C ILE A 198 3.72 3.60 1.09
N GLY A 199 3.90 4.03 2.34
CA GLY A 199 5.09 3.78 3.15
C GLY A 199 6.18 4.81 2.89
N ASN A 200 5.83 6.10 2.92
CA ASN A 200 6.77 7.23 2.85
C ASN A 200 6.40 8.30 3.91
N SER A 201 7.25 9.32 4.06
CA SER A 201 6.95 10.46 4.95
C SER A 201 6.20 11.56 4.20
N ARG A 202 5.48 12.42 4.93
CA ARG A 202 4.78 13.59 4.35
C ARG A 202 5.73 14.53 3.59
N ALA A 203 6.95 14.71 4.09
CA ALA A 203 7.98 15.51 3.40
C ALA A 203 8.36 14.90 2.05
N VAL A 204 8.47 13.57 2.01
CA VAL A 204 8.71 12.82 0.77
C VAL A 204 7.48 12.92 -0.15
N ALA A 205 6.26 12.79 0.38
CA ALA A 205 4.99 13.02 -0.31
C ALA A 205 4.95 14.40 -1.02
N GLN A 206 5.30 15.46 -0.30
CA GLN A 206 5.28 16.83 -0.81
C GLN A 206 6.30 17.09 -1.93
N GLN A 207 7.50 16.50 -1.85
CA GLN A 207 8.57 16.72 -2.83
C GLN A 207 8.37 15.97 -4.15
N HIS A 208 7.60 14.89 -4.15
CA HIS A 208 7.56 13.94 -5.25
C HIS A 208 6.16 13.56 -5.73
N TYR A 209 5.07 13.89 -5.03
CA TYR A 209 3.78 13.22 -5.24
C TYR A 209 2.54 14.12 -5.37
N LEU A 210 2.69 15.43 -5.17
CA LEU A 210 1.66 16.42 -5.52
C LEU A 210 1.86 16.88 -6.97
N GLN A 211 1.67 15.95 -7.92
CA GLN A 211 1.67 16.32 -9.34
C GLN A 211 0.43 17.17 -9.62
N VAL A 212 0.63 18.33 -10.24
CA VAL A 212 -0.48 19.10 -10.80
C VAL A 212 -0.84 18.46 -12.13
N LEU A 213 -2.03 17.88 -12.21
CA LEU A 213 -2.57 17.25 -13.41
C LEU A 213 -3.44 18.25 -14.17
N ASP A 214 -3.59 18.06 -15.49
CA ASP A 214 -4.51 18.87 -16.30
C ASP A 214 -5.96 18.78 -15.79
N SER A 215 -6.35 17.65 -15.19
CA SER A 215 -7.65 17.49 -14.53
C SER A 215 -7.83 18.43 -13.35
N HIS A 216 -6.78 18.76 -12.59
CA HIS A 216 -6.86 19.71 -11.49
C HIS A 216 -7.20 21.12 -11.98
N PHE A 217 -6.61 21.55 -13.10
CA PHE A 217 -6.95 22.84 -13.71
C PHE A 217 -8.42 22.86 -14.18
N LYS A 218 -8.88 21.79 -14.84
CA LYS A 218 -10.27 21.67 -15.29
C LYS A 218 -11.25 21.69 -14.11
N GLN A 219 -10.98 20.92 -13.06
CA GLN A 219 -11.83 20.86 -11.86
C GLN A 219 -11.87 22.21 -11.13
N ALA A 220 -10.72 22.87 -10.95
CA ALA A 220 -10.65 24.17 -10.29
C ALA A 220 -11.37 25.27 -11.09
N ALA A 221 -11.29 25.22 -12.44
CA ALA A 221 -11.95 26.19 -13.32
C ALA A 221 -13.48 26.05 -13.36
N ILE A 222 -14.01 24.86 -13.06
CA ILE A 222 -15.46 24.59 -13.03
C ILE A 222 -16.10 25.10 -11.72
N GLY A 223 -15.31 25.40 -10.69
CA GLY A 223 -15.81 25.71 -9.35
C GLY A 223 -16.35 24.46 -8.66
N ALA A 224 -16.07 24.29 -7.36
CA ALA A 224 -16.60 23.15 -6.64
C ALA A 224 -18.13 23.28 -6.53
N PRO A 225 -18.93 22.26 -6.91
CA PRO A 225 -20.31 22.20 -6.43
C PRO A 225 -20.26 22.08 -4.90
N GLU A 226 -20.99 22.95 -4.21
CA GLU A 226 -21.20 22.84 -2.76
C GLU A 226 -21.61 21.41 -2.42
N ALA A 227 -21.00 20.85 -1.37
CA ALA A 227 -21.28 19.50 -0.91
C ALA A 227 -22.77 19.37 -0.57
N VAL A 228 -23.54 18.74 -1.47
CA VAL A 228 -24.94 18.40 -1.24
C VAL A 228 -24.98 17.37 -0.11
N GLN A 229 -25.29 17.82 1.10
CA GLN A 229 -25.69 16.94 2.19
C GLN A 229 -27.07 16.37 1.83
N ASN A 230 -27.11 15.14 1.34
CA ASN A 230 -28.37 14.41 1.19
C ASN A 230 -28.98 14.18 2.59
N PRO A 231 -30.22 14.64 2.87
CA PRO A 231 -30.89 14.31 4.11
C PRO A 231 -31.38 12.86 4.03
N VAL A 232 -30.89 12.02 4.94
CA VAL A 232 -31.41 10.66 5.15
C VAL A 232 -32.78 10.79 5.81
N GLN A 233 -33.85 10.63 5.04
CA GLN A 233 -35.18 10.37 5.59
C GLN A 233 -35.20 8.98 6.23
N GLN A 234 -35.17 8.94 7.56
CA GLN A 234 -35.52 7.73 8.31
C GLN A 234 -37.05 7.52 8.22
N THR A 235 -37.47 6.53 7.43
CA THR A 235 -38.80 5.95 7.54
C THR A 235 -38.86 5.12 8.83
N ALA A 236 -39.47 5.68 9.88
CA ALA A 236 -39.82 4.93 11.07
C ALA A 236 -40.95 3.94 10.74
N ALA A 237 -40.62 2.66 10.60
CA ALA A 237 -41.61 1.59 10.65
C ALA A 237 -42.01 1.37 12.12
N ARG A 238 -43.17 1.88 12.53
CA ARG A 238 -43.81 1.50 13.79
C ARG A 238 -44.69 0.29 13.54
N ALA A 239 -44.26 -0.85 14.06
CA ALA A 239 -45.05 -2.07 14.13
C ALA A 239 -46.33 -1.82 14.94
N CYS A 240 -47.43 -2.36 14.42
CA CYS A 240 -48.76 -2.40 15.02
C CYS A 240 -48.72 -3.21 16.34
N MET A 241 -49.20 -2.62 17.43
CA MET A 241 -49.51 -3.33 18.68
C MET A 241 -50.99 -3.70 18.64
N GLU A 242 -51.29 -4.97 18.41
CA GLU A 242 -52.59 -5.55 18.78
C GLU A 242 -52.52 -6.05 20.23
N THR A 243 -53.54 -5.67 20.99
CA THR A 243 -53.69 -5.94 22.42
C THR A 243 -54.55 -7.18 22.61
N HIS A 244 -54.07 -8.15 23.39
CA HIS A 244 -54.90 -9.24 23.92
C HIS A 244 -55.13 -9.03 25.42
N PRO A 245 -56.38 -9.14 25.92
CA PRO A 245 -56.65 -9.05 27.35
C PRO A 245 -56.38 -10.37 28.07
N VAL A 246 -55.96 -10.19 29.32
CA VAL A 246 -55.56 -11.18 30.33
C VAL A 246 -56.77 -11.95 30.86
N THR A 247 -56.63 -13.27 31.02
CA THR A 247 -57.51 -14.09 31.89
C THR A 247 -56.64 -14.89 32.86
N GLU A 248 -56.90 -14.70 34.16
CA GLU A 248 -56.29 -15.40 35.30
C GLU A 248 -56.65 -16.89 35.34
N PRO A 249 -55.87 -17.71 36.07
CA PRO A 249 -56.42 -18.88 36.74
C PRO A 249 -56.31 -18.77 38.27
N ALA A 250 -57.43 -19.05 38.93
CA ALA A 250 -57.53 -19.24 40.37
C ALA A 250 -57.33 -20.72 40.76
N ASN A 251 -56.57 -20.91 41.86
CA ASN A 251 -56.65 -22.00 42.86
C ASN A 251 -56.49 -23.49 42.46
N PHE A 252 -55.50 -24.19 43.04
CA PHE A 252 -55.69 -25.14 44.16
C PHE A 252 -54.36 -25.73 44.69
N GLN A 253 -54.30 -25.96 46.01
CA GLN A 253 -53.16 -26.37 46.86
C GLN A 253 -52.76 -27.86 46.74
N ALA A 254 -51.50 -28.22 47.07
CA ALA A 254 -51.13 -28.99 48.30
C ALA A 254 -49.70 -29.58 48.31
N MET A 255 -49.05 -29.44 49.49
CA MET A 255 -48.04 -30.29 50.19
C MET A 255 -46.66 -30.58 49.52
N GLN A 256 -45.53 -30.05 50.04
CA GLN A 256 -44.78 -30.33 51.29
C GLN A 256 -43.76 -31.50 51.24
N VAL A 257 -42.47 -31.10 51.36
CA VAL A 257 -41.38 -31.66 52.21
C VAL A 257 -40.76 -33.02 51.83
N LEU A 258 -39.45 -33.03 51.52
CA LEU A 258 -38.39 -33.52 52.43
C LEU A 258 -36.99 -33.38 51.79
N ALA A 259 -36.09 -32.70 52.48
CA ALA A 259 -34.66 -32.88 52.36
C ALA A 259 -34.19 -33.80 53.49
N THR A 260 -33.40 -34.84 53.20
CA THR A 260 -32.38 -35.35 54.12
C THR A 260 -31.31 -36.12 53.34
N GLN A 261 -30.05 -35.79 53.63
CA GLN A 261 -28.83 -36.50 53.25
C GLN A 261 -28.73 -37.85 53.97
N CYS A 262 -27.96 -38.79 53.41
CA CYS A 262 -27.06 -39.68 54.17
C CYS A 262 -26.01 -40.35 53.25
N ASP A 263 -24.77 -39.91 53.45
CA ASP A 263 -23.46 -40.60 53.47
C ASP A 263 -23.17 -41.94 52.75
N THR A 264 -22.10 -41.87 51.96
CA THR A 264 -20.87 -42.71 51.98
C THR A 264 -20.90 -44.14 52.53
N SER A 265 -20.49 -45.14 51.73
CA SER A 265 -19.10 -45.66 51.67
C SER A 265 -18.94 -47.06 51.02
N LEU A 266 -17.82 -47.23 50.27
CA LEU A 266 -16.99 -48.44 50.02
C LEU A 266 -17.60 -49.66 49.29
N GLY A 267 -16.97 -50.34 48.32
CA GLY A 267 -15.64 -50.29 47.70
C GLY A 267 -15.39 -51.50 46.76
N ALA A 268 -14.18 -51.54 46.18
CA ALA A 268 -13.52 -52.66 45.44
C ALA A 268 -14.16 -53.13 44.12
N THR A 269 -13.44 -53.37 43.02
CA THR A 269 -12.03 -53.75 42.78
C THR A 269 -11.38 -52.94 41.66
#